data_AF-A0A6G2QGI2-F1
#
_entry.id   AF-A0A6G2QGI2-F1
#
_cell.length_a   1.000
_cell.length_b   1.000
_cell.length_c   1.000
_cell.angle_alpha   90.00
_cell.angle_beta   90.00
_cell.angle_gamma   90.00
#
_symmetry.space_group_name_H-M   'P 1'
#
loop_
_entity.id
_entity.type
_entity.pdbx_description
1 polymer ?
#
loop_
_entity_poly.entity_id
_entity_poly.type
_entity_poly.pdbx_seq_one_letter_code
_entity_poly.pdbx_strand_id
1 'polypeptide(L)' 'MVQVQCMLTKRGYSVGRAGVDGQFGEDTVAAVRLFQSDKGLDVDGDVGPKTWAALRSST' A
#
# COMPACT_ATOMS: atom_id res chain seq x y z
N MET A 1 -6.65 -1.58 8.39
CA MET A 1 -5.31 -1.41 7.80
C MET A 1 -4.66 -2.70 7.31
N VAL A 2 -4.85 -3.85 7.97
CA VAL A 2 -4.31 -5.17 7.56
C VAL A 2 -4.50 -5.48 6.06
N GLN A 3 -5.67 -5.16 5.50
CA GLN A 3 -6.00 -5.50 4.11
C GLN A 3 -5.10 -4.78 3.08
N VAL A 4 -4.70 -3.53 3.35
CA VAL A 4 -3.77 -2.77 2.48
C VAL A 4 -2.42 -3.45 2.48
N GLN A 5 -1.91 -3.76 3.68
CA GLN A 5 -0.63 -4.43 3.85
C GLN A 5 -0.62 -5.79 3.13
N CYS A 6 -1.67 -6.59 3.27
CA CYS A 6 -1.81 -7.84 2.51
C CYS A 6 -1.76 -7.61 0.99
N MET A 7 -2.47 -6.60 0.48
CA MET A 7 -2.48 -6.31 -0.96
C MET A 7 -1.14 -5.79 -1.48
N LEU A 8 -0.43 -4.99 -0.67
CA LEU A 8 0.93 -4.51 -0.96
C LEU A 8 1.93 -5.66 -0.98
N THR A 9 1.96 -6.48 0.08
CA THR A 9 2.83 -7.65 0.16
C THR A 9 2.56 -8.64 -0.98
N LYS A 10 1.28 -8.88 -1.32
CA LYS A 10 0.90 -9.75 -2.45
C LYS A 10 1.40 -9.22 -3.80
N ARG A 11 1.59 -7.90 -3.92
CA ARG A 11 2.15 -7.25 -5.10
C ARG A 11 3.67 -7.09 -5.06
N GLY A 12 4.34 -7.56 -4.00
CA GLY A 12 5.79 -7.47 -3.84
C GLY A 12 6.28 -6.23 -3.10
N TYR A 13 5.38 -5.38 -2.59
CA TYR A 13 5.76 -4.22 -1.77
C TYR A 13 5.93 -4.66 -0.31
N SER A 14 7.14 -4.52 0.21
CA SER A 14 7.42 -4.84 1.63
C SER A 14 6.91 -3.73 2.54
N VAL A 15 6.01 -4.09 3.47
CA VAL A 15 5.43 -3.19 4.47
C VAL A 15 6.21 -3.16 5.78
N GLY A 16 7.52 -3.39 5.70
CA GLY A 16 8.43 -3.37 6.84
C GLY A 16 8.68 -4.73 7.48
N ARG A 17 9.51 -4.74 8.53
CA ARG A 17 9.95 -5.95 9.22
C ARG A 17 8.82 -6.64 10.00
N ALA A 18 7.86 -5.87 10.47
CA ALA A 18 6.68 -6.38 11.19
C ALA A 18 5.66 -7.04 10.24
N GLY A 19 5.72 -6.75 8.93
CA GLY A 19 4.84 -7.32 7.94
C GLY A 19 3.40 -6.81 8.05
N VAL A 20 2.43 -7.70 7.90
CA VAL A 20 1.00 -7.37 8.02
C VAL A 20 0.63 -7.34 9.50
N ASP A 21 0.98 -6.26 10.19
CA ASP A 21 0.73 -6.05 11.62
C ASP A 21 -0.59 -5.31 11.90
N GLY A 22 -1.24 -4.78 10.86
CA GLY A 22 -2.44 -3.97 10.97
C GLY A 22 -2.21 -2.53 11.45
N GLN A 23 -0.96 -2.12 11.66
CA GLN A 23 -0.56 -0.77 12.03
C GLN A 23 -0.12 0.01 10.79
N PHE A 24 -0.61 1.25 10.66
CA PHE A 24 -0.16 2.13 9.60
C PHE A 24 1.13 2.84 10.02
N GLY A 25 2.23 2.08 10.01
CA GLY A 25 3.57 2.60 10.32
C GLY A 25 4.27 3.21 9.11
N GLU A 26 5.44 3.79 9.36
CA GLU A 26 6.28 4.44 8.35
C GLU A 26 6.63 3.49 7.19
N ASP A 27 6.88 2.22 7.49
CA ASP A 27 7.14 1.19 6.48
C ASP A 27 5.93 0.93 5.55
N THR A 28 4.72 0.92 6.13
CA THR A 28 3.50 0.74 5.34
C THR A 28 3.25 1.98 4.48
N VAL A 29 3.49 3.18 5.02
CA VAL A 29 3.43 4.44 4.26
C VAL A 29 4.42 4.41 3.09
N ALA A 30 5.66 3.96 3.32
CA ALA A 30 6.66 3.83 2.26
C ALA A 30 6.21 2.86 1.15
N ALA A 31 5.63 1.71 1.52
CA ALA A 31 5.07 0.75 0.57
C ALA A 31 3.87 1.32 -0.20
N VAL A 32 2.98 2.06 0.47
CA VAL A 32 1.85 2.76 -0.17
C VAL A 32 2.37 3.80 -1.17
N ARG A 33 3.37 4.60 -0.80
CA ARG A 33 3.97 5.60 -1.68
C ARG A 33 4.59 4.98 -2.92
N LEU A 34 5.32 3.88 -2.76
CA LEU A 34 5.88 3.13 -3.88
C LEU A 34 4.76 2.62 -4.81
N PHE A 35 3.70 2.04 -4.25
CA PHE A 35 2.55 1.59 -5.02
C PHE A 35 1.83 2.73 -5.75
N GLN A 36 1.66 3.87 -5.09
CA GLN A 36 1.08 5.07 -5.69
C GLN A 36 1.94 5.55 -6.86
N SER A 37 3.26 5.64 -6.67
CA SER A 37 4.20 6.05 -7.71
C SER A 37 4.19 5.09 -8.91
N ASP A 38 4.17 3.78 -8.68
CA ASP A 38 4.07 2.76 -9.73
C ASP A 38 2.77 2.85 -10.54
N LYS A 39 1.68 3.24 -9.87
CA LYS A 39 0.35 3.38 -10.47
C LYS A 39 0.08 4.78 -11.03
N GLY A 40 1.03 5.72 -10.91
CA GLY A 40 0.84 7.11 -11.34
C GLY A 40 -0.24 7.85 -10.54
N LEU A 41 -0.45 7.47 -9.28
CA LEU A 41 -1.35 8.13 -8.34
C LEU A 41 -0.61 9.23 -7.58
N ASP A 42 -1.37 10.06 -6.86
CA ASP A 42 -0.81 11.00 -5.90
C ASP A 42 -0.05 10.24 -4.81
N VAL A 43 1.21 10.61 -4.57
CA VAL A 43 2.13 9.90 -3.66
C VAL A 43 2.06 10.53 -2.27
N ASP A 44 0.85 10.61 -1.74
CA ASP A 44 0.56 11.16 -0.41
C ASP A 44 0.96 10.17 0.71
N GLY A 45 0.97 8.87 0.42
CA GLY A 45 1.18 7.80 1.39
C GLY A 45 -0.08 7.40 2.16
N ASP A 46 -1.22 7.97 1.80
CA ASP A 46 -2.54 7.68 2.33
C ASP A 46 -3.33 6.76 1.41
N VAL A 47 -4.08 5.84 2.01
CA VAL A 47 -4.89 4.89 1.25
C VAL A 47 -6.28 5.47 1.03
N GLY A 48 -6.35 6.47 0.14
CA GLY A 48 -7.60 7.09 -0.29
C GLY A 48 -8.41 6.21 -1.26
N PRO A 49 -9.60 6.66 -1.68
CA PRO A 49 -10.48 5.92 -2.60
C PRO A 49 -9.80 5.54 -3.93
N LYS A 50 -8.92 6.41 -4.44
CA LYS A 50 -8.13 6.17 -5.66
C LYS A 50 -7.11 5.04 -5.44
N THR A 51 -6.37 5.09 -4.34
CA THR A 51 -5.42 4.03 -3.94
C THR A 51 -6.16 2.71 -3.75
N TRP A 52 -7.31 2.72 -3.07
CA TRP A 52 -8.18 1.55 -2.92
C TRP A 52 -8.74 1.01 -4.23
N ALA A 53 -9.07 1.88 -5.18
CA ALA A 53 -9.51 1.47 -6.51
C ALA A 53 -8.35 0.78 -7.25
N ALA A 54 -7.15 1.35 -7.25
CA ALA A 54 -5.98 0.73 -7.87
C ALA A 54 -5.57 -0.61 -7.20
N LEU A 55 -5.66 -0.71 -5.87
CA LEU A 55 -5.40 -1.96 -5.14
C LEU A 55 -6.41 -3.05 -5.50
N ARG A 56 -7.67 -2.69 -5.75
CA ARG A 56 -8.73 -3.62 -6.18
C ARG A 56 -8.74 -3.89 -7.69
N SER A 57 -8.25 -2.96 -8.50
CA SER A 57 -8.26 -3.01 -9.97
C SER A 57 -7.14 -3.88 -10.57
N SER A 58 -6.67 -4.90 -9.86
CA SER A 58 -5.79 -5.92 -10.45
C SER A 58 -6.57 -6.78 -11.45
N THR A 59 -6.63 -6.30 -12.69
CA THR A 59 -6.64 -7.11 -13.90
C THR A 59 -5.22 -7.54 -14.21
#